data_AF-A0A1B4PYT7-F1
#
_entry.id   AF-A0A1B4PYT7-F1
#
_cell.length_a   1.000
_cell.length_b   1.000
_cell.length_c   1.000
_cell.angle_alpha   90.00
_cell.angle_beta   90.00
_cell.angle_gamma   90.00
#
_symmetry.space_group_name_H-M   'P 1'
#
loop_
_entity.id
_entity.type
_entity.pdbx_description
1 polymer ?
#
loop_
_entity_poly.entity_id
_entity_poly.type
_entity_poly.pdbx_seq_one_letter_code
_entity_poly.pdbx_strand_id
1 'polypeptide(L)'
;MPGPGSHAARETLAGLGYPLRTVVTLTAMLALAVIWLVLSIDRGTAWGLTAVIVAASLLAGWLHMRKLARLREQHAHVLTQLGAATVDLTVGLRTRMPVALVVGDGLAALFDREDTVTRYVHVGNGAIWLRVDQPQDLSRLAVAIRQWRDGHAPDCVVLSVAPAMHANSDVLAQRLRVIRQATADASKALGTALPGYVAIYQRLTDDPATNPTQSGDSTAQWYGASAASPIVDARRFDAAIEAAESEVVHAGGNHATAARAAGLATIVAWTQRNVFDVLADRRQPAPVWRLFGAGWIDCGPETGPGKPWERDVRTRVAIAPRALPGSTPPWPLPQPLIEAAPQRAWRSPRIAAVGHAFAIVACATAVAIWGAAKNNEAMLARIGEHLARYNAIPQTHDAAKRDALRALVADRDQLDRFARTGVPLRLSFGMYHGRSLLPALNDAIASYEPPSPPPSVVTLDSMSLFDSGKAALKPDSTRAMVGALELIKAHPGKRILVAGHTDAVGKPDRNLKLSVDRAAAVRDWLVDASGIAPTRFAIQGYGDTRPVADNATQEGRARNRRVEITLVPDAPAQASSGIPAR
;
A
#
# COMPACT_ATOMS: atom_id res chain seq x y z
N MET A 1 5.33 40.62 -11.70
CA MET A 1 5.32 40.40 -10.24
C MET A 1 3.90 40.10 -9.81
N PRO A 2 3.53 38.86 -9.43
CA PRO A 2 2.18 38.61 -8.91
C PRO A 2 2.10 39.17 -7.47
N GLY A 3 1.02 39.91 -7.16
CA GLY A 3 0.88 40.65 -5.90
C GLY A 3 0.73 39.76 -4.65
N PRO A 4 0.95 40.34 -3.45
CA PRO A 4 1.06 39.63 -2.18
C PRO A 4 -0.21 38.84 -1.77
N GLY A 5 -1.39 39.19 -2.27
CA GLY A 5 -2.64 38.43 -2.05
C GLY A 5 -2.72 37.08 -2.78
N SER A 6 -1.91 36.88 -3.83
CA SER A 6 -1.94 35.64 -4.63
C SER A 6 -1.27 34.46 -3.94
N HIS A 7 -0.35 34.71 -3.01
CA HIS A 7 0.35 33.66 -2.25
C HIS A 7 -0.53 33.12 -1.11
N ALA A 8 -1.19 34.00 -0.35
CA ALA A 8 -2.11 33.61 0.72
C ALA A 8 -3.36 32.86 0.19
N ALA A 9 -3.87 33.25 -0.98
CA ALA A 9 -4.95 32.52 -1.67
C ALA A 9 -4.49 31.14 -2.18
N ARG A 10 -3.23 31.02 -2.61
CA ARG A 10 -2.64 29.72 -3.04
C ARG A 10 -2.41 28.78 -1.87
N GLU A 11 -2.01 29.29 -0.71
CA GLU A 11 -1.80 28.49 0.51
C GLU A 11 -3.10 28.05 1.17
N THR A 12 -4.13 28.90 1.20
CA THR A 12 -5.46 28.53 1.73
C THR A 12 -6.16 27.46 0.87
N LEU A 13 -5.88 27.40 -0.44
CA LEU A 13 -6.35 26.35 -1.35
C LEU A 13 -5.49 25.07 -1.34
N ALA A 14 -4.31 25.08 -0.71
CA ALA A 14 -3.39 23.94 -0.72
C ALA A 14 -3.76 22.84 0.30
N GLY A 15 -4.60 23.16 1.29
CA GLY A 15 -4.99 22.24 2.37
C GLY A 15 -6.25 21.41 2.11
N LEU A 16 -6.99 21.67 1.02
CA LEU A 16 -8.42 21.35 0.94
C LEU A 16 -8.69 20.25 -0.10
N GLY A 17 -9.06 19.04 0.34
CA GLY A 17 -9.37 17.89 -0.53
C GLY A 17 -8.84 16.54 -0.05
N TYR A 18 -8.99 15.50 -0.89
CA TYR A 18 -8.41 14.17 -0.63
C TYR A 18 -6.88 14.26 -0.69
N PRO A 19 -6.14 13.89 0.36
CA PRO A 19 -4.69 14.04 0.42
C PRO A 19 -4.01 12.91 -0.37
N LEU A 20 -4.17 12.92 -1.70
CA LEU A 20 -3.68 11.86 -2.58
C LEU A 20 -2.17 11.64 -2.43
N ARG A 21 -1.39 12.72 -2.28
CA ARG A 21 0.06 12.65 -2.10
C ARG A 21 0.44 11.89 -0.84
N THR A 22 -0.24 12.14 0.29
CA THR A 22 0.08 11.45 1.54
C THR A 22 -0.34 9.98 1.47
N VAL A 23 -1.48 9.67 0.84
CA VAL A 23 -1.92 8.29 0.68
C VAL A 23 -0.98 7.52 -0.25
N VAL A 24 -0.58 8.08 -1.39
CA VAL A 24 0.35 7.43 -2.33
C VAL A 24 1.73 7.22 -1.69
N THR A 25 2.25 8.21 -0.97
CA THR A 25 3.54 8.09 -0.26
C THR A 25 3.47 7.05 0.85
N LEU A 26 2.39 7.01 1.64
CA LEU A 26 2.18 5.96 2.64
C LEU A 26 2.14 4.57 2.02
N THR A 27 1.38 4.38 0.93
CA THR A 27 1.33 3.09 0.21
C THR A 27 2.69 2.67 -0.30
N ALA A 28 3.43 3.58 -0.94
CA ALA A 28 4.76 3.29 -1.46
C ALA A 28 5.73 2.93 -0.32
N MET A 29 5.72 3.69 0.78
CA MET A 29 6.56 3.43 1.95
C MET A 29 6.27 2.06 2.56
N LEU A 30 5.00 1.71 2.76
CA LEU A 30 4.61 0.41 3.32
C LEU A 30 4.96 -0.74 2.38
N ALA A 31 4.73 -0.59 1.07
CA ALA A 31 5.11 -1.61 0.08
C ALA A 31 6.62 -1.86 0.07
N LEU A 32 7.44 -0.79 0.10
CA LEU A 32 8.90 -0.89 0.17
C LEU A 32 9.36 -1.53 1.48
N ALA A 33 8.75 -1.17 2.61
CA ALA A 33 9.05 -1.79 3.90
C ALA A 33 8.77 -3.30 3.87
N VAL A 34 7.64 -3.73 3.32
CA VAL A 34 7.32 -5.17 3.16
C VAL A 34 8.34 -5.88 2.27
N ILE A 35 8.69 -5.28 1.12
CA ILE A 35 9.65 -5.85 0.18
C ILE A 35 11.03 -6.04 0.82
N TRP A 36 11.56 -5.01 1.49
CA TRP A 36 12.94 -5.01 1.97
C TRP A 36 13.14 -5.61 3.37
N LEU A 37 12.13 -5.52 4.24
CA LEU A 37 12.25 -5.94 5.64
C LEU A 37 11.64 -7.31 5.91
N VAL A 38 10.74 -7.79 5.04
CA VAL A 38 9.96 -9.00 5.28
C VAL A 38 10.11 -10.04 4.18
N LEU A 39 9.93 -9.68 2.91
CA LEU A 39 10.01 -10.66 1.81
C LEU A 39 11.45 -11.15 1.59
N SER A 40 11.64 -12.46 1.45
CA SER A 40 12.93 -13.07 1.13
C SER A 40 13.08 -13.28 -0.38
N ILE A 41 13.07 -12.17 -1.13
CA ILE A 41 13.31 -12.17 -2.58
C ILE A 41 14.75 -11.80 -2.91
N ASP A 42 15.22 -12.16 -4.11
CA ASP A 42 16.56 -11.81 -4.55
C ASP A 42 16.71 -10.29 -4.71
N ARG A 43 17.95 -9.80 -4.60
CA ARG A 43 18.22 -8.36 -4.66
C ARG A 43 17.81 -7.74 -5.99
N GLY A 44 17.90 -8.48 -7.10
CA GLY A 44 17.54 -7.99 -8.43
C GLY A 44 16.04 -7.72 -8.53
N THR A 45 15.21 -8.67 -8.11
CA THR A 45 13.75 -8.51 -8.08
C THR A 45 13.30 -7.45 -7.09
N ALA A 46 13.94 -7.34 -5.92
CA ALA A 46 13.65 -6.28 -4.95
C ALA A 46 13.88 -4.87 -5.53
N TRP A 47 15.01 -4.67 -6.22
CA TRP A 47 15.30 -3.40 -6.91
C TRP A 47 14.35 -3.13 -8.07
N GLY A 48 13.99 -4.16 -8.86
CA GLY A 48 13.01 -4.04 -9.93
C GLY A 48 11.63 -3.59 -9.44
N LEU A 49 11.10 -4.22 -8.39
CA LEU A 49 9.83 -3.84 -7.77
C LEU A 49 9.89 -2.44 -7.16
N THR A 50 11.01 -2.07 -6.53
CA THR A 50 11.24 -0.73 -5.99
C THR A 50 11.14 0.33 -7.08
N ALA A 51 11.80 0.12 -8.23
CA ALA A 51 11.74 1.04 -9.35
C ALA A 51 10.30 1.21 -9.91
N VAL A 52 9.56 0.11 -10.02
CA VAL A 52 8.15 0.13 -10.47
C VAL A 52 7.27 0.92 -9.51
N ILE A 53 7.38 0.70 -8.20
CA ILE A 53 6.59 1.41 -7.18
C ILE A 53 6.89 2.92 -7.21
N VAL A 54 8.16 3.31 -7.29
CA VAL A 54 8.57 4.71 -7.35
C VAL A 54 8.06 5.36 -8.65
N ALA A 55 8.24 4.70 -9.79
CA ALA A 55 7.78 5.20 -11.08
C ALA A 55 6.25 5.37 -11.12
N ALA A 56 5.50 4.39 -10.62
CA ALA A 56 4.04 4.46 -10.54
C ALA A 56 3.57 5.60 -9.61
N SER A 57 4.24 5.79 -8.47
CA SER A 57 3.93 6.87 -7.52
C SER A 57 4.19 8.25 -8.12
N LEU A 58 5.32 8.42 -8.81
CA LEU A 58 5.67 9.65 -9.53
C LEU A 58 4.69 9.94 -10.67
N LEU A 59 4.35 8.93 -11.47
CA LEU A 59 3.39 9.05 -12.56
C LEU A 59 2.00 9.45 -12.04
N ALA A 60 1.51 8.80 -10.98
CA ALA A 60 0.24 9.15 -10.35
C ALA A 60 0.24 10.60 -9.83
N GLY A 61 1.32 11.02 -9.16
CA GLY A 61 1.49 12.39 -8.69
C GLY A 61 1.51 13.42 -9.83
N TRP A 62 2.22 13.12 -10.91
CA TRP A 62 2.33 13.98 -12.08
C TRP A 62 1.02 14.08 -12.87
N LEU A 63 0.32 12.96 -13.10
CA LEU A 63 -0.99 12.95 -13.75
C LEU A 63 -2.01 13.77 -12.96
N HIS A 64 -2.01 13.62 -11.63
CA HIS A 64 -2.86 14.39 -10.74
C HIS A 64 -2.54 15.89 -10.80
N MET A 65 -1.26 16.25 -10.75
CA MET A 65 -0.81 17.64 -10.84
C MET A 65 -1.16 18.26 -12.20
N ARG A 66 -0.92 17.56 -13.32
CA ARG A 66 -1.30 18.04 -14.65
C ARG A 66 -2.80 18.22 -14.80
N LYS A 67 -3.60 17.28 -14.29
CA LYS A 67 -5.06 17.39 -14.30
C LYS A 67 -5.53 18.63 -13.53
N LEU A 68 -4.95 18.87 -12.35
CA LEU A 68 -5.24 20.04 -11.53
C LEU A 68 -4.83 21.35 -12.19
N ALA A 69 -3.63 21.42 -12.77
CA ALA A 69 -3.13 22.61 -13.45
C ALA A 69 -4.05 23.01 -14.61
N ARG A 70 -4.43 22.06 -15.48
CA ARG A 70 -5.35 22.30 -16.60
C ARG A 70 -6.72 22.80 -16.15
N LEU A 71 -7.28 22.22 -15.08
CA LEU A 71 -8.58 22.64 -14.54
C LEU A 71 -8.52 24.06 -13.95
N ARG A 72 -7.41 24.41 -13.28
CA ARG A 72 -7.22 25.75 -12.70
C ARG A 72 -7.00 26.82 -13.76
N GLU A 73 -6.25 26.52 -14.83
CA GLU A 73 -6.00 27.47 -15.92
C GLU A 73 -7.30 27.83 -16.67
N GLN A 74 -8.15 26.84 -16.96
CA GLN A 74 -9.39 27.05 -17.74
C GLN A 74 -10.44 27.91 -17.04
N HIS A 75 -10.49 27.89 -15.70
CA HIS A 75 -11.48 28.66 -14.91
C HIS A 75 -10.82 29.58 -13.89
N ALA A 76 -9.58 30.02 -14.16
CA ALA A 76 -8.82 30.88 -13.27
C ALA A 76 -9.60 32.16 -12.92
N HIS A 77 -10.29 32.76 -13.90
CA HIS A 77 -11.09 33.97 -13.69
C HIS A 77 -12.25 33.74 -12.70
N VAL A 78 -13.04 32.66 -12.84
CA VAL A 78 -14.15 32.33 -11.93
C VAL A 78 -13.61 32.05 -10.53
N LEU A 79 -12.55 31.24 -10.42
CA LEU A 79 -11.96 30.89 -9.12
C LEU A 79 -11.32 32.08 -8.42
N THR A 80 -10.75 33.03 -9.18
CA THR A 80 -10.18 34.27 -8.64
C THR A 80 -11.28 35.19 -8.12
N GLN A 81 -12.35 35.40 -8.91
CA GLN A 81 -13.51 36.17 -8.45
C GLN A 81 -14.22 35.50 -7.27
N LEU A 82 -14.31 34.17 -7.26
CA LEU A 82 -14.87 33.42 -6.14
C LEU A 82 -14.01 33.58 -4.89
N GLY A 83 -12.69 33.48 -5.03
CA GLY A 83 -11.74 33.75 -3.96
C GLY A 83 -11.98 35.14 -3.38
N ALA A 84 -11.97 36.19 -4.23
CA ALA A 84 -12.21 37.57 -3.86
C ALA A 84 -13.57 37.79 -3.16
N ALA A 85 -14.66 37.28 -3.74
CA ALA A 85 -16.02 37.46 -3.25
C ALA A 85 -16.31 36.73 -1.93
N THR A 86 -15.43 35.81 -1.52
CA THR A 86 -15.60 35.01 -0.31
C THR A 86 -14.48 35.23 0.70
N VAL A 87 -13.53 36.15 0.47
CA VAL A 87 -12.40 36.43 1.38
C VAL A 87 -12.89 36.75 2.80
N ASP A 88 -13.96 37.53 2.90
CA ASP A 88 -14.51 37.99 4.18
C ASP A 88 -15.41 36.95 4.87
N LEU A 89 -15.71 35.83 4.20
CA LEU A 89 -16.49 34.73 4.79
C LEU A 89 -15.60 33.82 5.62
N THR A 90 -16.01 33.54 6.86
CA THR A 90 -15.36 32.49 7.67
C THR A 90 -15.43 31.13 6.97
N VAL A 91 -14.44 30.26 7.19
CA VAL A 91 -14.35 28.92 6.58
C VAL A 91 -15.61 28.08 6.85
N GLY A 92 -16.21 28.21 8.04
CA GLY A 92 -17.45 27.52 8.42
C GLY A 92 -18.68 27.99 7.65
N LEU A 93 -18.77 29.30 7.33
CA LEU A 93 -19.86 29.85 6.52
C LEU A 93 -19.67 29.48 5.05
N ARG A 94 -18.44 29.60 4.53
CA ARG A 94 -18.09 29.25 3.13
C ARG A 94 -18.41 27.79 2.78
N THR A 95 -18.28 26.87 3.73
CA THR A 95 -18.56 25.44 3.55
C THR A 95 -20.03 25.06 3.72
N ARG A 96 -20.81 25.87 4.44
CA ARG A 96 -22.25 25.65 4.70
C ARG A 96 -23.17 26.38 3.72
N MET A 97 -22.72 27.46 3.11
CA MET A 97 -23.52 28.17 2.11
C MET A 97 -23.72 27.30 0.86
N PRO A 98 -24.97 27.14 0.37
CA PRO A 98 -25.25 26.43 -0.86
C PRO A 98 -24.56 27.12 -2.05
N VAL A 99 -23.95 26.32 -2.91
CA VAL A 99 -23.33 26.75 -4.16
C VAL A 99 -24.22 26.30 -5.31
N ALA A 100 -24.82 27.27 -6.01
CA ALA A 100 -25.70 27.06 -7.15
C ALA A 100 -25.00 27.42 -8.46
N LEU A 101 -24.92 26.49 -9.40
CA LEU A 101 -24.43 26.74 -10.76
C LEU A 101 -25.59 27.20 -11.65
N VAL A 102 -25.56 28.43 -12.14
CA VAL A 102 -26.62 29.02 -12.97
C VAL A 102 -26.23 28.92 -14.45
N VAL A 103 -27.08 28.30 -15.25
CA VAL A 103 -26.89 28.11 -16.69
C VAL A 103 -28.18 28.44 -17.45
N GLY A 104 -28.07 28.89 -18.70
CA GLY A 104 -29.22 29.13 -19.57
C GLY A 104 -29.30 30.55 -20.09
N ASP A 105 -30.48 31.16 -19.99
CA ASP A 105 -30.79 32.47 -20.56
C ASP A 105 -30.56 33.62 -19.58
N GLY A 106 -30.40 34.83 -20.08
CA GLY A 106 -30.39 36.05 -19.25
C GLY A 106 -29.23 36.18 -18.26
N LEU A 107 -28.15 35.42 -18.41
CA LEU A 107 -27.05 35.39 -17.43
C LEU A 107 -26.39 36.76 -17.20
N ALA A 108 -26.24 37.58 -18.24
CA ALA A 108 -25.75 38.96 -18.07
C ALA A 108 -26.69 39.79 -17.20
N ALA A 109 -28.00 39.74 -17.49
CA ALA A 109 -29.01 40.44 -16.70
C ALA A 109 -29.10 39.93 -15.25
N LEU A 110 -28.67 38.71 -14.94
CA LEU A 110 -28.68 38.16 -13.57
C LEU A 110 -27.45 38.52 -12.74
N PHE A 111 -26.29 38.68 -13.38
CA PHE A 111 -25.00 38.80 -12.68
C PHE A 111 -24.32 40.17 -12.86
N ASP A 112 -24.46 40.77 -14.03
CA ASP A 112 -23.76 42.01 -14.37
C ASP A 112 -24.59 43.18 -13.79
N ARG A 113 -23.99 43.91 -12.84
CA ARG A 113 -24.63 45.07 -12.18
C ARG A 113 -24.21 46.42 -12.75
N GLU A 114 -23.08 46.43 -13.45
CA GLU A 114 -22.53 47.58 -14.15
C GLU A 114 -22.25 47.14 -15.59
N ASP A 115 -22.59 47.96 -16.58
CA ASP A 115 -22.54 47.60 -18.01
C ASP A 115 -21.12 47.24 -18.52
N THR A 116 -20.08 47.51 -17.72
CA THR A 116 -18.67 47.34 -18.11
C THR A 116 -17.97 46.16 -17.46
N VAL A 117 -18.56 45.49 -16.46
CA VAL A 117 -17.90 44.44 -15.67
C VAL A 117 -18.70 43.14 -15.67
N THR A 118 -18.17 42.12 -16.35
CA THR A 118 -18.72 40.77 -16.31
C THR A 118 -18.45 40.10 -14.97
N ARG A 119 -19.52 39.69 -14.30
CA ARG A 119 -19.46 39.06 -12.99
C ARG A 119 -19.79 37.57 -13.11
N TYR A 120 -18.91 36.72 -12.60
CA TYR A 120 -19.11 35.27 -12.60
C TYR A 120 -19.61 34.74 -11.26
N VAL A 121 -19.51 35.54 -10.20
CA VAL A 121 -19.82 35.14 -8.83
C VAL A 121 -20.69 36.19 -8.15
N HIS A 122 -21.81 35.76 -7.61
CA HIS A 122 -22.66 36.57 -6.73
C HIS A 122 -22.82 35.86 -5.38
N VAL A 123 -22.47 36.57 -4.30
CA VAL A 123 -22.65 36.09 -2.92
C VAL A 123 -23.72 36.97 -2.31
N GLY A 124 -24.85 36.37 -1.95
CA GLY A 124 -26.02 37.11 -1.48
C GLY A 124 -27.17 36.19 -1.10
N ASN A 125 -28.04 36.67 -0.21
CA ASN A 125 -29.27 35.99 0.21
C ASN A 125 -29.04 34.57 0.76
N GLY A 126 -27.88 34.30 1.35
CA GLY A 126 -27.57 32.99 1.95
C GLY A 126 -27.03 31.94 0.98
N ALA A 127 -26.72 32.27 -0.28
CA ALA A 127 -26.13 31.35 -1.25
C ALA A 127 -24.96 31.96 -2.05
N ILE A 128 -24.16 31.09 -2.67
CA ILE A 128 -23.11 31.43 -3.62
C ILE A 128 -23.59 31.03 -5.01
N TRP A 129 -23.81 32.02 -5.86
CA TRP A 129 -24.29 31.84 -7.23
C TRP A 129 -23.13 31.95 -8.21
N LEU A 130 -23.00 30.96 -9.09
CA LEU A 130 -21.93 30.89 -10.08
C LEU A 130 -22.50 30.85 -11.48
N ARG A 131 -22.06 31.81 -12.31
CA ARG A 131 -22.47 31.93 -13.71
C ARG A 131 -21.76 30.89 -14.58
N VAL A 132 -22.51 30.19 -15.42
CA VAL A 132 -22.01 29.21 -16.39
C VAL A 132 -22.50 29.60 -17.79
N ASP A 133 -21.67 30.34 -18.53
CA ASP A 133 -22.03 30.88 -19.84
C ASP A 133 -22.24 29.78 -20.89
N GLN A 134 -21.35 28.79 -20.92
CA GLN A 134 -21.41 27.68 -21.86
C GLN A 134 -21.77 26.39 -21.13
N PRO A 135 -22.82 25.66 -21.57
CA PRO A 135 -23.22 24.41 -20.91
C PRO A 135 -22.08 23.40 -20.77
N GLN A 136 -21.19 23.32 -21.76
CA GLN A 136 -20.03 22.41 -21.76
C GLN A 136 -19.04 22.65 -20.59
N ASP A 137 -19.00 23.86 -20.03
CA ASP A 137 -18.13 24.20 -18.91
C ASP A 137 -18.68 23.74 -17.56
N LEU A 138 -19.97 23.38 -17.50
CA LEU A 138 -20.65 22.97 -16.27
C LEU A 138 -19.92 21.82 -15.56
N SER A 139 -19.50 20.80 -16.32
CA SER A 139 -18.80 19.64 -15.76
C SER A 139 -17.42 20.00 -15.19
N ARG A 140 -16.67 20.85 -15.88
CA ARG A 140 -15.32 21.27 -15.49
C ARG A 140 -15.37 22.20 -14.29
N LEU A 141 -16.27 23.17 -14.32
CA LEU A 141 -16.49 24.10 -13.22
C LEU A 141 -16.99 23.36 -11.97
N ALA A 142 -17.93 22.42 -12.10
CA ALA A 142 -18.41 21.65 -10.97
C ALA A 142 -17.28 20.86 -10.28
N VAL A 143 -16.35 20.28 -11.05
CA VAL A 143 -15.15 19.61 -10.50
C VAL A 143 -14.20 20.62 -9.83
N ALA A 144 -14.01 21.80 -10.42
CA ALA A 144 -13.18 22.85 -9.84
C ALA A 144 -13.75 23.36 -8.51
N ILE A 145 -15.07 23.58 -8.45
CA ILE A 145 -15.79 23.96 -7.21
C ILE A 145 -15.68 22.86 -6.16
N ARG A 146 -15.79 21.59 -6.57
CA ARG A 146 -15.58 20.47 -5.64
C ARG A 146 -14.20 20.52 -4.99
N GLN A 147 -13.17 20.89 -5.74
CA GLN A 147 -11.81 21.01 -5.20
C GLN A 147 -11.66 22.25 -4.33
N TRP A 148 -12.26 23.37 -4.73
CA TRP A 148 -12.28 24.62 -3.95
C TRP A 148 -12.99 24.46 -2.61
N ARG A 149 -14.04 23.62 -2.53
CA ARG A 149 -14.84 23.35 -1.33
C ARG A 149 -14.47 22.01 -0.69
N ASP A 150 -13.19 21.70 -0.48
CA ASP A 150 -12.75 20.52 0.30
C ASP A 150 -13.33 19.17 -0.14
N GLY A 151 -13.62 18.99 -1.42
CA GLY A 151 -14.25 17.79 -1.96
C GLY A 151 -15.79 17.77 -1.93
N HIS A 152 -16.44 18.83 -1.47
CA HIS A 152 -17.89 19.02 -1.53
C HIS A 152 -18.32 19.50 -2.92
N ALA A 153 -19.14 18.70 -3.60
CA ALA A 153 -19.71 19.11 -4.89
C ALA A 153 -20.62 20.34 -4.73
N PRO A 154 -20.86 21.12 -5.81
CA PRO A 154 -21.92 22.13 -5.82
C PRO A 154 -23.26 21.49 -5.44
N ASP A 155 -24.13 22.26 -4.79
CA ASP A 155 -25.36 21.73 -4.20
C ASP A 155 -26.47 21.57 -5.24
N CYS A 156 -26.47 22.42 -6.26
CA CYS A 156 -27.46 22.34 -7.33
C CYS A 156 -27.02 23.04 -8.62
N VAL A 157 -27.80 22.78 -9.66
CA VAL A 157 -27.75 23.50 -10.94
C VAL A 157 -29.11 24.17 -11.14
N VAL A 158 -29.08 25.46 -11.45
CA VAL A 158 -30.27 26.28 -11.71
C VAL A 158 -30.29 26.62 -13.20
N LEU A 159 -31.33 26.18 -13.88
CA LEU A 159 -31.61 26.49 -15.27
C LEU A 159 -32.45 27.76 -15.34
N SER A 160 -31.88 28.84 -15.85
CA SER A 160 -32.60 30.05 -16.22
C SER A 160 -33.18 29.90 -17.64
N VAL A 161 -34.48 30.11 -17.80
CA VAL A 161 -35.16 30.10 -19.11
C VAL A 161 -35.92 31.39 -19.29
N ALA A 162 -35.67 32.08 -20.40
CA ALA A 162 -36.39 33.28 -20.80
C ALA A 162 -36.99 33.04 -22.20
N PRO A 163 -38.28 32.63 -22.30
CA PRO A 163 -38.88 32.22 -23.56
C PRO A 163 -38.71 33.25 -24.68
N ALA A 164 -38.89 34.53 -24.36
CA ALA A 164 -38.76 35.63 -25.30
C ALA A 164 -37.33 35.89 -25.83
N MET A 165 -36.29 35.23 -25.28
CA MET A 165 -34.95 35.24 -25.88
C MET A 165 -34.79 34.25 -27.04
N HIS A 166 -35.77 33.36 -27.26
CA HIS A 166 -35.70 32.35 -28.31
C HIS A 166 -36.58 32.71 -29.50
N ALA A 167 -36.18 32.26 -30.69
CA ALA A 167 -36.94 32.49 -31.92
C ALA A 167 -38.19 31.58 -32.02
N ASN A 168 -38.09 30.34 -31.54
CA ASN A 168 -39.16 29.33 -31.55
C ASN A 168 -38.90 28.26 -30.47
N SER A 169 -39.87 27.36 -30.26
CA SER A 169 -39.78 26.26 -29.29
C SER A 169 -38.73 25.21 -29.65
N ASP A 170 -38.40 25.02 -30.94
CA ASP A 170 -37.43 24.01 -31.38
C ASP A 170 -36.00 24.39 -30.99
N VAL A 171 -35.64 25.67 -31.16
CA VAL A 171 -34.34 26.22 -30.73
C VAL A 171 -34.18 26.09 -29.22
N LEU A 172 -35.24 26.42 -28.47
CA LEU A 172 -35.26 26.23 -27.03
C LEU A 172 -35.07 24.75 -26.66
N ALA A 173 -35.85 23.85 -27.27
CA ALA A 173 -35.77 22.41 -27.01
C ALA A 173 -34.36 21.85 -27.29
N GLN A 174 -33.71 22.29 -28.37
CA GLN A 174 -32.33 21.92 -28.66
C GLN A 174 -31.37 22.41 -27.57
N ARG A 175 -31.49 23.67 -27.12
CA ARG A 175 -30.65 24.22 -26.05
C ARG A 175 -30.85 23.49 -24.72
N LEU A 176 -32.09 23.14 -24.38
CA LEU A 176 -32.43 22.37 -23.18
C LEU A 176 -31.80 20.96 -23.20
N ARG A 177 -31.79 20.28 -24.35
CA ARG A 177 -31.12 18.98 -24.51
C ARG A 177 -29.61 19.08 -24.26
N VAL A 178 -28.97 20.14 -24.77
CA VAL A 178 -27.53 20.38 -24.54
C VAL A 178 -27.24 20.61 -23.05
N ILE A 179 -28.05 21.42 -22.37
CA ILE A 179 -27.88 21.67 -20.92
C ILE A 179 -28.13 20.41 -20.10
N ARG A 180 -29.15 19.61 -20.45
CA ARG A 180 -29.42 18.32 -19.83
C ARG A 180 -28.22 17.38 -19.95
N GLN A 181 -27.65 17.27 -21.16
CA GLN A 181 -26.45 16.46 -21.40
C GLN A 181 -25.28 16.96 -20.55
N ALA A 182 -25.01 18.26 -20.56
CA ALA A 182 -23.96 18.86 -19.75
C ALA A 182 -24.11 18.59 -18.24
N THR A 183 -25.35 18.60 -17.74
CA THR A 183 -25.64 18.32 -16.32
C THR A 183 -25.46 16.85 -15.98
N ALA A 184 -25.79 15.95 -16.92
CA ALA A 184 -25.49 14.53 -16.78
C ALA A 184 -23.97 14.28 -16.75
N ASP A 185 -23.21 14.94 -17.63
CA ASP A 185 -21.76 14.85 -17.67
C ASP A 185 -21.12 15.40 -16.39
N ALA A 186 -21.63 16.51 -15.87
CA ALA A 186 -21.21 17.06 -14.58
C ALA A 186 -21.49 16.08 -13.42
N SER A 187 -22.69 15.50 -13.39
CA SER A 187 -23.07 14.50 -12.39
C SER A 187 -22.16 13.27 -12.43
N LYS A 188 -21.83 12.78 -13.64
CA LYS A 188 -20.91 11.66 -13.86
C LYS A 188 -19.49 12.00 -13.42
N ALA A 189 -19.00 13.19 -13.74
CA ALA A 189 -17.67 13.65 -13.35
C ALA A 189 -17.52 13.79 -11.82
N LEU A 190 -18.60 14.16 -11.12
CA LEU A 190 -18.63 14.26 -9.66
C LEU A 190 -18.86 12.92 -8.96
N GLY A 191 -19.46 11.94 -9.65
CA GLY A 191 -19.94 10.69 -9.05
C GLY A 191 -21.20 10.86 -8.19
N THR A 192 -21.89 12.00 -8.32
CA THR A 192 -23.14 12.31 -7.60
C THR A 192 -24.09 13.06 -8.52
N ALA A 193 -25.37 12.69 -8.54
CA ALA A 193 -26.39 13.43 -9.29
C ALA A 193 -26.49 14.88 -8.80
N LEU A 194 -26.60 15.86 -9.67
CA LEU A 194 -26.84 17.26 -9.30
C LEU A 194 -28.36 17.56 -9.31
N PRO A 195 -28.94 18.06 -8.20
CA PRO A 195 -30.32 18.55 -8.16
C PRO A 195 -30.51 19.69 -9.17
N GLY A 196 -31.59 19.64 -9.95
CA GLY A 196 -31.97 20.68 -10.89
C GLY A 196 -33.08 21.58 -10.37
N TYR A 197 -32.98 22.88 -10.64
CA TYR A 197 -34.05 23.85 -10.45
C TYR A 197 -34.30 24.62 -11.74
N VAL A 198 -35.54 25.00 -12.01
CA VAL A 198 -35.90 25.76 -13.21
C VAL A 198 -36.46 27.13 -12.80
N ALA A 199 -35.86 28.20 -13.31
CA ALA A 199 -36.30 29.57 -13.08
C ALA A 199 -36.76 30.17 -14.41
N ILE A 200 -38.03 30.52 -14.52
CA ILE A 200 -38.64 31.08 -15.72
C ILE A 200 -38.77 32.60 -15.57
N TYR A 201 -38.09 33.33 -16.46
CA TYR A 201 -38.15 34.78 -16.57
C TYR A 201 -39.03 35.18 -17.73
N GLN A 202 -40.26 35.58 -17.44
CA GLN A 202 -41.24 36.01 -18.44
C GLN A 202 -41.92 37.28 -17.95
N ARG A 203 -41.89 38.33 -18.77
CA ARG A 203 -42.68 39.52 -18.49
C ARG A 203 -44.16 39.23 -18.77
N LEU A 204 -45.01 39.46 -17.78
CA LEU A 204 -46.45 39.20 -17.80
C LEU A 204 -47.27 40.49 -17.70
N THR A 205 -46.77 41.51 -16.99
CA THR A 205 -47.49 42.79 -16.78
C THR A 205 -46.62 44.03 -17.07
N ASP A 206 -47.26 45.18 -17.30
CA ASP A 206 -46.61 46.50 -17.36
C ASP A 206 -46.53 47.18 -15.99
N ASP A 207 -46.76 46.45 -14.89
CA ASP A 207 -46.74 46.99 -13.54
C ASP A 207 -45.33 47.53 -13.19
N PRO A 208 -45.18 48.83 -12.85
CA PRO A 208 -43.89 49.38 -12.46
C PRO A 208 -43.35 48.77 -11.16
N ALA A 209 -44.19 48.21 -10.29
CA ALA A 209 -43.77 47.57 -9.06
C ALA A 209 -42.92 46.30 -9.31
N THR A 210 -43.13 45.63 -10.44
CA THR A 210 -42.37 44.42 -10.81
C THR A 210 -41.02 44.72 -11.46
N ASN A 211 -40.65 45.99 -11.66
CA ASN A 211 -39.30 46.35 -12.09
C ASN A 211 -38.34 46.35 -10.89
N PRO A 212 -37.15 45.72 -11.02
CA PRO A 212 -36.13 45.79 -9.97
C PRO A 212 -35.68 47.23 -9.74
N THR A 213 -35.67 47.68 -8.47
CA THR A 213 -35.10 48.99 -8.10
C THR A 213 -33.57 48.92 -8.01
N GLN A 214 -32.87 50.04 -8.18
CA GLN A 214 -31.39 50.12 -8.09
C GLN A 214 -30.83 49.66 -6.73
N SER A 215 -31.64 49.66 -5.66
CA SER A 215 -31.28 49.15 -4.33
C SER A 215 -31.36 47.62 -4.20
N GLY A 216 -31.87 46.91 -5.21
CA GLY A 216 -32.00 45.45 -5.21
C GLY A 216 -33.24 44.92 -4.50
N ASP A 217 -34.06 45.79 -3.90
CA ASP A 217 -35.38 45.44 -3.37
C ASP A 217 -36.40 45.50 -4.52
N SER A 218 -36.59 44.36 -5.18
CA SER A 218 -37.69 44.17 -6.12
C SER A 218 -38.91 43.66 -5.37
N THR A 219 -40.09 44.22 -5.63
CA THR A 219 -41.36 43.60 -5.20
C THR A 219 -41.75 42.42 -6.09
N ALA A 220 -40.94 42.10 -7.12
CA ALA A 220 -41.17 40.96 -7.98
C ALA A 220 -41.08 39.65 -7.17
N GLN A 221 -42.25 39.02 -7.03
CA GLN A 221 -42.45 37.80 -6.27
C GLN A 221 -42.17 36.58 -7.14
N TRP A 222 -41.46 35.61 -6.56
CA TRP A 222 -41.34 34.28 -7.14
C TRP A 222 -42.59 33.47 -6.83
N TYR A 223 -43.22 32.95 -7.88
CA TYR A 223 -44.30 31.98 -7.78
C TYR A 223 -43.73 30.61 -8.10
N GLY A 224 -43.89 29.62 -7.23
CA GLY A 224 -43.29 28.31 -7.49
C GLY A 224 -43.26 27.41 -6.28
N ALA A 225 -42.61 26.26 -6.46
CA ALA A 225 -42.43 25.26 -5.42
C ALA A 225 -41.01 24.70 -5.44
N SER A 226 -40.47 24.43 -4.27
CA SER A 226 -39.21 23.71 -4.06
C SER A 226 -39.39 22.66 -2.98
N ALA A 227 -38.71 21.52 -3.12
CA ALA A 227 -38.84 20.40 -2.20
C ALA A 227 -37.49 19.70 -1.96
N ALA A 228 -37.36 19.08 -0.79
CA ALA A 228 -36.20 18.25 -0.44
C ALA A 228 -36.13 16.93 -1.24
N SER A 229 -37.18 16.58 -1.97
CA SER A 229 -37.29 15.37 -2.81
C SER A 229 -37.59 15.74 -4.26
N PRO A 230 -37.16 14.93 -5.25
CA PRO A 230 -37.44 15.23 -6.65
C PRO A 230 -38.94 15.34 -6.92
N ILE A 231 -39.31 16.32 -7.73
CA ILE A 231 -40.68 16.52 -8.20
C ILE A 231 -40.91 15.51 -9.32
N VAL A 232 -41.88 14.62 -9.12
CA VAL A 232 -42.27 13.56 -10.08
C VAL A 232 -43.59 13.92 -10.78
N ASP A 233 -44.39 14.80 -10.17
CA ASP A 233 -45.68 15.25 -10.69
C ASP A 233 -45.67 16.76 -10.91
N ALA A 234 -45.98 17.18 -12.13
CA ALA A 234 -46.07 18.58 -12.53
C ALA A 234 -47.27 19.30 -11.91
N ARG A 235 -48.29 18.59 -11.38
CA ARG A 235 -49.44 19.17 -10.66
C ARG A 235 -49.04 19.87 -9.36
N ARG A 236 -47.84 19.60 -8.82
CA ARG A 236 -47.31 20.33 -7.65
C ARG A 236 -47.11 21.83 -7.90
N PHE A 237 -47.12 22.26 -9.16
CA PHE A 237 -47.02 23.67 -9.52
C PHE A 237 -48.38 24.35 -9.67
N ASP A 238 -49.49 23.62 -9.53
CA ASP A 238 -50.84 24.21 -9.51
C ASP A 238 -51.01 25.15 -8.31
N ALA A 239 -50.31 24.88 -7.21
CA ALA A 239 -50.24 25.77 -6.04
C ALA A 239 -49.67 27.17 -6.39
N ALA A 240 -48.81 27.28 -7.41
CA ALA A 240 -48.31 28.58 -7.86
C ALA A 240 -49.40 29.37 -8.62
N ILE A 241 -50.29 28.67 -9.32
CA ILE A 241 -51.46 29.25 -9.99
C ILE A 241 -52.49 29.67 -8.94
N GLU A 242 -52.82 28.78 -8.00
CA GLU A 242 -53.75 29.06 -6.89
C GLU A 242 -53.30 30.25 -6.04
N ALA A 243 -51.99 30.37 -5.76
CA ALA A 243 -51.44 31.51 -5.04
C ALA A 243 -51.66 32.83 -5.80
N ALA A 244 -51.43 32.83 -7.12
CA ALA A 244 -51.64 34.01 -7.94
C ALA A 244 -53.14 34.36 -8.10
N GLU A 245 -54.02 33.36 -8.22
CA GLU A 245 -55.47 33.55 -8.27
C GLU A 245 -56.01 34.09 -6.93
N SER A 246 -55.48 33.60 -5.81
CA SER A 246 -55.81 34.13 -4.49
C SER A 246 -55.47 35.62 -4.37
N GLU A 247 -54.32 36.06 -4.89
CA GLU A 247 -53.96 37.49 -4.91
C GLU A 247 -54.99 38.35 -5.67
N VAL A 248 -55.58 37.83 -6.76
CA VAL A 248 -56.64 38.53 -7.50
C VAL A 248 -57.87 38.79 -6.64
N VAL A 249 -58.28 37.79 -5.83
CA VAL A 249 -59.43 37.90 -4.92
C VAL A 249 -59.22 39.00 -3.89
N HIS A 250 -57.98 39.16 -3.41
CA HIS A 250 -57.64 40.16 -2.39
C HIS A 250 -57.32 41.55 -2.97
N ALA A 251 -56.96 41.64 -4.26
CA ALA A 251 -56.53 42.87 -4.91
C ALA A 251 -57.68 43.79 -5.41
N GLY A 252 -58.94 43.48 -5.09
CA GLY A 252 -60.06 44.41 -5.25
C GLY A 252 -60.31 44.92 -6.68
N GLY A 253 -60.00 44.13 -7.71
CA GLY A 253 -60.22 44.50 -9.11
C GLY A 253 -59.00 45.09 -9.86
N ASN A 254 -57.79 44.99 -9.30
CA ASN A 254 -56.57 45.40 -10.01
C ASN A 254 -56.34 44.55 -11.28
N HIS A 255 -56.46 45.19 -12.46
CA HIS A 255 -56.23 44.55 -13.76
C HIS A 255 -54.83 43.96 -13.91
N ALA A 256 -53.80 44.57 -13.31
CA ALA A 256 -52.42 44.06 -13.40
C ALA A 256 -52.28 42.73 -12.64
N THR A 257 -52.88 42.61 -11.46
CA THR A 257 -52.88 41.35 -10.69
C THR A 257 -53.65 40.25 -11.43
N ALA A 258 -54.81 40.57 -12.02
CA ALA A 258 -55.57 39.63 -12.84
C ALA A 258 -54.80 39.18 -14.10
N ALA A 259 -54.13 40.12 -14.79
CA ALA A 259 -53.28 39.82 -15.94
C ALA A 259 -52.08 38.94 -15.55
N ARG A 260 -51.45 39.20 -14.39
CA ARG A 260 -50.37 38.37 -13.85
C ARG A 260 -50.84 36.95 -13.57
N ALA A 261 -51.97 36.77 -12.90
CA ALA A 261 -52.51 35.44 -12.58
C ALA A 261 -52.83 34.63 -13.86
N ALA A 262 -53.50 35.26 -14.83
CA ALA A 262 -53.77 34.63 -16.14
C ALA A 262 -52.46 34.32 -16.90
N GLY A 263 -51.51 35.25 -16.88
CA GLY A 263 -50.17 35.06 -17.44
C GLY A 263 -49.43 33.89 -16.79
N LEU A 264 -49.44 33.80 -15.46
CA LEU A 264 -48.83 32.73 -14.68
C LEU A 264 -49.45 31.36 -15.03
N ALA A 265 -50.77 31.25 -15.07
CA ALA A 265 -51.44 30.01 -15.46
C ALA A 265 -51.00 29.52 -16.85
N THR A 266 -50.92 30.44 -17.83
CA THR A 266 -50.52 30.08 -19.19
C THR A 266 -49.03 29.75 -19.31
N ILE A 267 -48.14 30.49 -18.64
CA ILE A 267 -46.69 30.22 -18.68
C ILE A 267 -46.35 28.94 -17.93
N VAL A 268 -46.99 28.63 -16.80
CA VAL A 268 -46.81 27.35 -16.08
C VAL A 268 -47.17 26.18 -16.99
N ALA A 269 -48.33 26.24 -17.65
CA ALA A 269 -48.75 25.22 -18.60
C ALA A 269 -47.80 25.11 -19.81
N TRP A 270 -47.30 26.24 -20.31
CA TRP A 270 -46.30 26.27 -21.38
C TRP A 270 -44.97 25.64 -20.95
N THR A 271 -44.50 25.93 -19.73
CA THR A 271 -43.27 25.38 -19.15
C THR A 271 -43.35 23.87 -19.01
N GLN A 272 -44.49 23.32 -18.59
CA GLN A 272 -44.71 21.88 -18.53
C GLN A 272 -44.44 21.22 -19.89
N ARG A 273 -45.07 21.73 -20.96
CA ARG A 273 -44.98 21.18 -22.32
C ARG A 273 -43.63 21.39 -23.02
N ASN A 274 -43.04 22.56 -22.85
CA ASN A 274 -41.87 22.97 -23.65
C ASN A 274 -40.54 22.84 -22.90
N VAL A 275 -40.57 22.79 -21.56
CA VAL A 275 -39.37 22.69 -20.73
C VAL A 275 -39.33 21.35 -20.01
N PHE A 276 -40.32 21.05 -19.15
CA PHE A 276 -40.28 19.85 -18.32
C PHE A 276 -40.34 18.56 -19.14
N ASP A 277 -41.19 18.47 -20.16
CA ASP A 277 -41.26 17.30 -21.03
C ASP A 277 -39.91 17.01 -21.71
N VAL A 278 -39.17 18.04 -22.13
CA VAL A 278 -37.83 17.90 -22.74
C VAL A 278 -36.80 17.42 -21.71
N LEU A 279 -36.85 17.96 -20.48
CA LEU A 279 -35.93 17.59 -19.40
C LEU A 279 -36.23 16.18 -18.83
N ALA A 280 -37.49 15.74 -18.92
CA ALA A 280 -37.97 14.45 -18.43
C ALA A 280 -38.03 13.34 -19.50
N ASP A 281 -37.85 13.66 -20.79
CA ASP A 281 -37.97 12.70 -21.90
C ASP A 281 -36.95 11.54 -21.76
N ARG A 282 -37.45 10.35 -21.46
CA ARG A 282 -36.62 9.14 -21.29
C ARG A 282 -36.01 8.61 -22.59
N ARG A 283 -36.47 9.10 -23.75
CA ARG A 283 -35.94 8.69 -25.07
C ARG A 283 -34.61 9.37 -25.41
N GLN A 284 -34.24 10.43 -24.69
CA GLN A 284 -32.97 11.12 -24.91
C GLN A 284 -31.79 10.30 -24.36
N PRO A 285 -30.58 10.39 -24.97
CA PRO A 285 -29.39 9.66 -24.49
C PRO A 285 -28.96 10.05 -23.06
N ALA A 286 -29.15 11.32 -22.69
CA ALA A 286 -28.86 11.80 -21.36
C ALA A 286 -29.89 11.24 -20.35
N PRO A 287 -29.50 10.88 -19.11
CA PRO A 287 -30.45 10.51 -18.06
C PRO A 287 -31.46 11.64 -17.78
N VAL A 288 -32.62 11.27 -17.24
CA VAL A 288 -33.64 12.24 -16.80
C VAL A 288 -33.05 13.16 -15.73
N TRP A 289 -33.20 14.47 -15.92
CA TRP A 289 -32.72 15.43 -14.95
C TRP A 289 -33.70 15.54 -13.79
N ARG A 290 -33.26 15.15 -12.58
CA ARG A 290 -34.08 15.21 -11.37
C ARG A 290 -34.26 16.67 -10.94
N LEU A 291 -35.46 17.19 -11.18
CA LEU A 291 -35.87 18.53 -10.75
C LEU A 291 -36.38 18.49 -9.31
N PHE A 292 -35.98 19.47 -8.51
CA PHE A 292 -36.37 19.61 -7.09
C PHE A 292 -37.22 20.86 -6.85
N GLY A 293 -37.27 21.77 -7.81
CA GLY A 293 -38.13 22.94 -7.76
C GLY A 293 -38.20 23.66 -9.08
N ALA A 294 -39.24 24.48 -9.23
CA ALA A 294 -39.37 25.42 -10.32
C ALA A 294 -40.08 26.68 -9.85
N GLY A 295 -39.74 27.81 -10.46
CA GLY A 295 -40.32 29.10 -10.16
C GLY A 295 -40.48 29.96 -11.40
N TRP A 296 -41.47 30.84 -11.34
CA TRP A 296 -41.84 31.82 -12.35
C TRP A 296 -41.84 33.19 -11.71
N ILE A 297 -41.40 34.18 -12.46
CA ILE A 297 -41.38 35.57 -12.02
C ILE A 297 -41.82 36.48 -13.16
N ASP A 298 -42.58 37.53 -12.81
CA ASP A 298 -42.96 38.63 -13.72
C ASP A 298 -41.79 39.61 -13.95
N CYS A 299 -40.70 39.06 -14.47
CA CYS A 299 -39.47 39.78 -14.77
C CYS A 299 -38.79 39.06 -15.93
N GLY A 300 -38.26 39.80 -16.90
CA GLY A 300 -37.61 39.17 -18.05
C GLY A 300 -37.35 40.12 -19.20
N PRO A 301 -36.98 39.58 -20.37
CA PRO A 301 -36.67 40.37 -21.56
C PRO A 301 -37.95 40.95 -22.19
N GLU A 302 -37.77 41.81 -23.18
CA GLU A 302 -38.86 42.35 -24.01
C GLU A 302 -39.67 41.22 -24.66
N THR A 303 -41.00 41.34 -24.59
CA THR A 303 -41.97 40.35 -25.08
C THR A 303 -42.57 40.76 -26.41
N GLY A 304 -43.14 39.80 -27.14
CA GLY A 304 -43.77 40.12 -28.42
C GLY A 304 -44.46 38.95 -29.12
N PRO A 305 -45.31 39.23 -30.13
CA PRO A 305 -46.19 38.23 -30.75
C PRO A 305 -45.46 37.13 -31.52
N GLY A 306 -44.18 37.33 -31.84
CA GLY A 306 -43.32 36.36 -32.52
C GLY A 306 -42.62 35.36 -31.58
N LYS A 307 -42.71 35.57 -30.27
CA LYS A 307 -41.96 34.80 -29.27
C LYS A 307 -42.70 33.49 -28.89
N PRO A 308 -41.98 32.48 -28.37
CA PRO A 308 -42.52 31.12 -28.20
C PRO A 308 -43.74 31.01 -27.29
N TRP A 309 -43.76 31.73 -26.16
CA TRP A 309 -44.88 31.69 -25.20
C TRP A 309 -46.11 32.39 -25.78
N GLU A 310 -45.94 33.59 -26.31
CA GLU A 310 -47.00 34.42 -26.90
C GLU A 310 -47.64 33.73 -28.11
N ARG A 311 -46.84 33.03 -28.92
CA ARG A 311 -47.34 32.17 -30.00
C ARG A 311 -48.18 31.01 -29.49
N ASP A 312 -47.77 30.33 -28.42
CA ASP A 312 -48.53 29.23 -27.82
C ASP A 312 -49.85 29.73 -27.21
N VAL A 313 -49.82 30.86 -26.48
CA VAL A 313 -51.01 31.51 -25.92
C VAL A 313 -51.98 31.88 -27.04
N ARG A 314 -51.51 32.55 -28.10
CA ARG A 314 -52.34 32.91 -29.26
C ARG A 314 -52.93 31.70 -29.96
N THR A 315 -52.17 30.62 -30.08
CA THR A 315 -52.63 29.38 -30.73
C THR A 315 -53.71 28.68 -29.90
N ARG A 316 -53.63 28.74 -28.57
CA ARG A 316 -54.54 28.00 -27.67
C ARG A 316 -55.78 28.78 -27.25
N VAL A 317 -55.62 30.07 -27.00
CA VAL A 317 -56.67 30.93 -26.41
C VAL A 317 -57.18 31.96 -27.42
N ALA A 318 -56.60 32.03 -28.63
CA ALA A 318 -56.90 33.04 -29.65
C ALA A 318 -56.67 34.50 -29.21
N ILE A 319 -56.02 34.71 -28.06
CA ILE A 319 -55.64 36.03 -27.53
C ILE A 319 -54.17 36.28 -27.85
N ALA A 320 -53.85 37.45 -28.41
CA ALA A 320 -52.48 37.89 -28.57
C ALA A 320 -52.04 38.69 -27.33
N PRO A 321 -51.07 38.21 -26.54
CA PRO A 321 -50.53 39.00 -25.43
C PRO A 321 -49.94 40.31 -25.94
N ARG A 322 -50.12 41.39 -25.16
CA ARG A 322 -49.52 42.70 -25.44
C ARG A 322 -48.00 42.59 -25.37
N ALA A 323 -47.30 43.25 -26.29
CA ALA A 323 -45.84 43.40 -26.22
C ALA A 323 -45.48 44.34 -25.05
N LEU A 324 -44.54 43.91 -24.21
CA LEU A 324 -44.10 44.61 -23.01
C LEU A 324 -42.59 44.87 -23.10
N PRO A 325 -42.10 46.04 -22.66
CA PRO A 325 -40.68 46.30 -22.56
C PRO A 325 -40.02 45.35 -21.55
N GLY A 326 -38.74 45.06 -21.76
CA GLY A 326 -37.97 44.23 -20.84
C GLY A 326 -37.76 44.91 -19.48
N SER A 327 -37.64 44.09 -18.43
CA SER A 327 -37.31 44.55 -17.08
C SER A 327 -35.86 45.03 -17.01
N THR A 328 -35.62 46.09 -16.24
CA THR A 328 -34.28 46.62 -15.99
C THR A 328 -33.40 45.62 -15.24
N PRO A 329 -32.14 45.38 -15.67
CA PRO A 329 -31.20 44.56 -14.91
C PRO A 329 -30.76 45.29 -13.60
N PRO A 330 -30.27 44.55 -12.58
CA PRO A 330 -30.17 43.11 -12.55
C PRO A 330 -31.51 42.42 -12.23
N TRP A 331 -31.81 41.32 -12.91
CA TRP A 331 -32.94 40.46 -12.60
C TRP A 331 -32.69 39.74 -11.25
N PRO A 332 -33.74 39.53 -10.42
CA PRO A 332 -33.57 38.89 -9.13
C PRO A 332 -33.21 37.41 -9.30
N LEU A 333 -32.28 36.91 -8.48
CA LEU A 333 -31.91 35.50 -8.46
C LEU A 333 -33.01 34.64 -7.81
N PRO A 334 -33.19 33.37 -8.20
CA PRO A 334 -34.27 32.50 -7.72
C PRO A 334 -33.97 31.88 -6.35
N GLN A 335 -33.70 32.74 -5.36
CA GLN A 335 -33.35 32.33 -4.01
C GLN A 335 -34.36 31.37 -3.37
N PRO A 336 -35.69 31.60 -3.44
CA PRO A 336 -36.67 30.71 -2.81
C PRO A 336 -36.61 29.26 -3.33
N LEU A 337 -36.11 29.05 -4.56
CA LEU A 337 -35.99 27.71 -5.13
C LEU A 337 -34.91 26.88 -4.45
N ILE A 338 -33.85 27.49 -3.93
CA ILE A 338 -32.72 26.76 -3.35
C ILE A 338 -32.77 26.68 -1.82
N GLU A 339 -33.70 27.38 -1.17
CA GLU A 339 -33.89 27.31 0.29
C GLU A 339 -34.29 25.90 0.76
N ALA A 340 -35.15 25.22 0.00
CA ALA A 340 -35.54 23.84 0.28
C ALA A 340 -34.58 22.80 -0.33
N ALA A 341 -33.40 23.23 -0.79
CA ALA A 341 -32.45 22.31 -1.41
C ALA A 341 -31.98 21.24 -0.43
N PRO A 342 -31.89 19.96 -0.88
CA PRO A 342 -31.53 18.86 0.00
C PRO A 342 -30.12 19.09 0.56
N GLN A 343 -30.04 19.31 1.87
CA GLN A 343 -28.76 19.36 2.57
C GLN A 343 -28.14 17.96 2.57
N ARG A 344 -27.09 17.77 1.78
CA ARG A 344 -26.39 16.49 1.71
C ARG A 344 -25.53 16.31 2.96
N ALA A 345 -25.68 15.17 3.62
CA ALA A 345 -24.73 14.75 4.66
C ALA A 345 -23.40 14.36 3.98
N TRP A 346 -22.43 15.26 4.05
CA TRP A 346 -21.15 15.06 3.38
C TRP A 346 -20.13 14.41 4.31
N ARG A 347 -19.55 13.28 3.90
CA ARG A 347 -18.33 12.75 4.53
C ARG A 347 -17.13 13.51 4.00
N SER A 348 -16.35 14.13 4.87
CA SER A 348 -15.11 14.81 4.48
C SER A 348 -14.16 13.83 3.76
N PRO A 349 -13.52 14.22 2.64
CA PRO A 349 -12.54 13.38 1.96
C PRO A 349 -11.37 12.95 2.83
N ARG A 350 -11.06 13.69 3.90
CA ARG A 350 -10.02 13.31 4.86
C ARG A 350 -10.43 12.10 5.69
N ILE A 351 -11.70 11.98 6.08
CA ILE A 351 -12.22 10.79 6.78
C ILE A 351 -12.14 9.57 5.86
N ALA A 352 -12.48 9.74 4.58
CA ALA A 352 -12.31 8.69 3.58
C ALA A 352 -10.82 8.30 3.42
N ALA A 353 -9.90 9.26 3.39
CA ALA A 353 -8.46 9.00 3.35
C ALA A 353 -7.95 8.27 4.60
N VAL A 354 -8.47 8.57 5.79
CA VAL A 354 -8.16 7.80 7.01
C VAL A 354 -8.63 6.35 6.85
N GLY A 355 -9.85 6.13 6.34
CA GLY A 355 -10.36 4.78 6.03
C GLY A 355 -9.47 4.02 5.04
N HIS A 356 -9.04 4.69 3.95
CA HIS A 356 -8.10 4.09 3.01
C HIS A 356 -6.73 3.81 3.65
N ALA A 357 -6.21 4.72 4.48
CA ALA A 357 -4.93 4.50 5.17
C ALA A 357 -4.99 3.27 6.08
N PHE A 358 -6.09 3.09 6.82
CA PHE A 358 -6.32 1.86 7.60
C PHE A 358 -6.36 0.62 6.73
N ALA A 359 -7.08 0.65 5.61
CA ALA A 359 -7.14 -0.48 4.67
C ALA A 359 -5.76 -0.81 4.07
N ILE A 360 -4.97 0.20 3.71
CA ILE A 360 -3.62 0.04 3.17
C ILE A 360 -2.69 -0.60 4.21
N VAL A 361 -2.73 -0.10 5.46
CA VAL A 361 -1.95 -0.67 6.57
C VAL A 361 -2.35 -2.13 6.79
N ALA A 362 -3.65 -2.43 6.84
CA ALA A 362 -4.14 -3.80 7.02
C ALA A 362 -3.65 -4.74 5.90
N CYS A 363 -3.73 -4.32 4.65
CA CYS A 363 -3.19 -5.08 3.51
C CYS A 363 -1.68 -5.31 3.63
N ALA A 364 -0.91 -4.27 3.95
CA ALA A 364 0.54 -4.38 4.13
C ALA A 364 0.90 -5.34 5.28
N THR A 365 0.18 -5.26 6.40
CA THR A 365 0.35 -6.17 7.53
C THR A 365 0.00 -7.61 7.16
N ALA A 366 -1.07 -7.85 6.39
CA ALA A 366 -1.42 -9.19 5.93
C ALA A 366 -0.33 -9.82 5.05
N VAL A 367 0.22 -9.05 4.10
CA VAL A 367 1.34 -9.50 3.26
C VAL A 367 2.60 -9.72 4.10
N ALA A 368 2.87 -8.86 5.09
CA ALA A 368 3.99 -9.02 5.99
C ALA A 368 3.88 -10.31 6.84
N ILE A 369 2.70 -10.59 7.41
CA ILE A 369 2.43 -11.82 8.16
C ILE A 369 2.66 -13.05 7.27
N TRP A 370 2.12 -13.03 6.04
CA TRP A 370 2.29 -14.12 5.09
C TRP A 370 3.77 -14.35 4.73
N GLY A 371 4.50 -13.27 4.42
CA GLY A 371 5.94 -13.34 4.15
C GLY A 371 6.73 -13.88 5.34
N ALA A 372 6.41 -13.43 6.55
CA ALA A 372 7.03 -13.91 7.77
C ALA A 372 6.74 -15.39 8.04
N ALA A 373 5.52 -15.86 7.77
CA ALA A 373 5.16 -17.27 7.84
C ALA A 373 5.98 -18.12 6.87
N LYS A 374 6.11 -17.69 5.60
CA LYS A 374 6.91 -18.41 4.59
C LYS A 374 8.39 -18.49 4.94
N ASN A 375 8.96 -17.42 5.49
CA ASN A 375 10.35 -17.43 5.94
C ASN A 375 10.57 -18.33 7.16
N ASN A 376 9.61 -18.37 8.09
CA ASN A 376 9.66 -19.30 9.22
C ASN A 376 9.56 -20.75 8.74
N GLU A 377 8.63 -21.05 7.84
CA GLU A 377 8.51 -22.38 7.22
C GLU A 377 9.83 -22.83 6.58
N ALA A 378 10.47 -21.96 5.78
CA ALA A 378 11.76 -22.26 5.16
C ALA A 378 12.89 -22.45 6.18
N MET A 379 12.90 -21.67 7.27
CA MET A 379 13.86 -21.84 8.36
C MET A 379 13.68 -23.16 9.09
N LEU A 380 12.45 -23.50 9.47
CA LEU A 380 12.11 -24.76 10.15
C LEU A 380 12.46 -25.97 9.28
N ALA A 381 12.14 -25.90 7.98
CA ALA A 381 12.49 -26.95 7.03
C ALA A 381 14.00 -27.16 6.93
N ARG A 382 14.78 -26.08 6.80
CA ARG A 382 16.26 -26.16 6.75
C ARG A 382 16.85 -26.78 8.02
N ILE A 383 16.41 -26.33 9.20
CA ILE A 383 16.92 -26.86 10.48
C ILE A 383 16.53 -28.34 10.63
N GLY A 384 15.29 -28.69 10.26
CA GLY A 384 14.83 -30.08 10.24
C GLY A 384 15.67 -30.97 9.32
N GLU A 385 16.02 -30.48 8.13
CA GLU A 385 16.92 -31.19 7.21
C GLU A 385 18.32 -31.39 7.80
N HIS A 386 18.89 -30.36 8.43
CA HIS A 386 20.19 -30.46 9.09
C HIS A 386 20.18 -31.46 10.25
N LEU A 387 19.12 -31.48 11.07
CA LEU A 387 18.93 -32.46 12.15
C LEU A 387 18.80 -33.88 11.61
N ALA A 388 17.99 -34.07 10.56
CA ALA A 388 17.82 -35.37 9.92
C ALA A 388 19.14 -35.88 9.32
N ARG A 389 19.89 -35.01 8.62
CA ARG A 389 21.22 -35.33 8.07
C ARG A 389 22.20 -35.72 9.18
N TYR A 390 22.27 -34.96 10.28
CA TYR A 390 23.13 -35.29 11.41
C TYR A 390 22.77 -36.65 12.00
N ASN A 391 21.49 -36.92 12.25
CA ASN A 391 21.04 -38.18 12.85
C ASN A 391 21.25 -39.39 11.92
N ALA A 392 21.20 -39.21 10.60
CA ALA A 392 21.42 -40.28 9.63
C ALA A 392 22.88 -40.73 9.51
N ILE A 393 23.86 -39.85 9.82
CA ILE A 393 25.28 -40.18 9.69
C ILE A 393 25.75 -41.03 10.88
N PRO A 394 26.31 -42.23 10.67
CA PRO A 394 26.86 -43.05 11.75
C PRO A 394 28.08 -42.41 12.42
N GLN A 395 28.29 -42.69 13.72
CA GLN A 395 29.45 -42.16 14.49
C GLN A 395 30.81 -42.58 13.91
N THR A 396 30.86 -43.68 13.15
CA THR A 396 32.08 -44.15 12.49
C THR A 396 32.58 -43.21 11.39
N HIS A 397 31.73 -42.31 10.87
CA HIS A 397 32.07 -41.36 9.81
C HIS A 397 32.34 -39.96 10.39
N ASP A 398 33.35 -39.86 11.25
CA ASP A 398 33.66 -38.66 12.04
C ASP A 398 33.71 -37.36 11.21
N ALA A 399 34.42 -37.36 10.07
CA ALA A 399 34.53 -36.15 9.24
C ALA A 399 33.16 -35.65 8.75
N ALA A 400 32.33 -36.54 8.20
CA ALA A 400 30.98 -36.18 7.73
C ALA A 400 30.05 -35.80 8.89
N LYS A 401 30.19 -36.46 10.04
CA LYS A 401 29.42 -36.16 11.26
C LYS A 401 29.78 -34.78 11.80
N ARG A 402 31.07 -34.42 11.83
CA ARG A 402 31.55 -33.08 12.18
C ARG A 402 31.07 -32.01 11.23
N ASP A 403 31.01 -32.30 9.92
CA ASP A 403 30.48 -31.36 8.93
C ASP A 403 28.99 -31.07 9.16
N ALA A 404 28.18 -32.11 9.41
CA ALA A 404 26.78 -31.95 9.79
C ALA A 404 26.61 -31.23 11.13
N LEU A 405 27.47 -31.52 12.12
CA LEU A 405 27.48 -30.85 13.42
C LEU A 405 27.75 -29.35 13.29
N ARG A 406 28.68 -28.94 12.42
CA ARG A 406 28.97 -27.52 12.15
C ARG A 406 27.72 -26.77 11.66
N ALA A 407 26.90 -27.40 10.83
CA ALA A 407 25.64 -26.81 10.38
C ALA A 407 24.64 -26.63 11.54
N LEU A 408 24.50 -27.62 12.43
CA LEU A 408 23.64 -27.52 13.62
C LEU A 408 24.10 -26.44 14.59
N VAL A 409 25.41 -26.33 14.84
CA VAL A 409 25.98 -25.27 15.67
C VAL A 409 25.69 -23.89 15.07
N ALA A 410 25.83 -23.74 13.76
CA ALA A 410 25.52 -22.48 13.08
C ALA A 410 24.02 -22.10 13.20
N ASP A 411 23.11 -23.06 13.06
CA ASP A 411 21.68 -22.82 13.26
C ASP A 411 21.37 -22.47 14.73
N ARG A 412 21.93 -23.20 15.71
CA ARG A 412 21.81 -22.88 17.14
C ARG A 412 22.27 -21.46 17.42
N ASP A 413 23.47 -21.10 16.97
CA ASP A 413 24.05 -19.78 17.20
C ASP A 413 23.24 -18.66 16.52
N GLN A 414 22.61 -18.95 15.39
CA GLN A 414 21.68 -18.02 14.77
C GLN A 414 20.41 -17.82 15.61
N LEU A 415 19.81 -18.88 16.14
CA LEU A 415 18.63 -18.80 16.99
C LEU A 415 18.93 -18.11 18.32
N ASP A 416 20.09 -18.41 18.93
CA ASP A 416 20.56 -17.75 20.14
C ASP A 416 20.82 -16.25 19.91
N ARG A 417 21.39 -15.88 18.76
CA ARG A 417 21.51 -14.46 18.38
C ARG A 417 20.15 -13.80 18.33
N PHE A 418 19.15 -14.40 17.68
CA PHE A 418 17.79 -13.84 17.64
C PHE A 418 17.17 -13.69 19.03
N ALA A 419 17.44 -14.62 19.95
CA ALA A 419 16.97 -14.51 21.33
C ALA A 419 17.62 -13.33 22.08
N ARG A 420 18.87 -12.97 21.76
CA ARG A 420 19.61 -11.86 22.41
C ARG A 420 19.37 -10.50 21.76
N THR A 421 19.40 -10.43 20.43
CA THR A 421 19.33 -9.16 19.68
C THR A 421 17.92 -8.81 19.21
N GLY A 422 16.97 -9.74 19.35
CA GLY A 422 15.62 -9.63 18.80
C GLY A 422 15.45 -10.36 17.46
N VAL A 423 14.22 -10.77 17.19
CA VAL A 423 13.83 -11.50 15.98
C VAL A 423 13.70 -10.51 14.81
N PRO A 424 14.32 -10.78 13.64
CA PRO A 424 14.19 -9.91 12.48
C PRO A 424 12.73 -9.86 11.99
N LEU A 425 12.30 -8.72 11.43
CA LEU A 425 10.91 -8.52 10.97
C LEU A 425 10.43 -9.62 10.01
N ARG A 426 11.32 -10.11 9.14
CA ARG A 426 11.07 -11.24 8.23
C ARG A 426 10.70 -12.56 8.91
N LEU A 427 10.91 -12.72 10.21
CA LEU A 427 10.52 -13.88 10.99
C LEU A 427 9.49 -13.53 12.08
N SER A 428 9.11 -12.26 12.22
CA SER A 428 8.32 -11.73 13.34
C SER A 428 6.81 -11.90 13.12
N PHE A 429 6.00 -10.93 13.57
CA PHE A 429 4.54 -10.89 13.46
C PHE A 429 3.84 -12.11 14.08
N GLY A 430 4.39 -12.63 15.18
CA GLY A 430 3.87 -13.81 15.87
C GLY A 430 4.15 -15.14 15.19
N MET A 431 4.90 -15.15 14.07
CA MET A 431 5.20 -16.37 13.31
C MET A 431 6.50 -17.07 13.75
N TYR A 432 7.28 -16.47 14.66
CA TYR A 432 8.58 -17.00 15.08
C TYR A 432 8.46 -18.20 16.02
N HIS A 433 8.93 -19.36 15.56
CA HIS A 433 8.94 -20.61 16.35
C HIS A 433 10.36 -21.14 16.62
N GLY A 434 11.42 -20.41 16.24
CA GLY A 434 12.79 -20.92 16.35
C GLY A 434 13.23 -21.27 17.77
N ARG A 435 12.67 -20.61 18.80
CA ARG A 435 13.05 -20.84 20.20
C ARG A 435 12.71 -22.25 20.69
N SER A 436 11.66 -22.89 20.17
CA SER A 436 11.30 -24.26 20.56
C SER A 436 12.28 -25.32 20.03
N LEU A 437 13.10 -24.97 19.04
CA LEU A 437 14.10 -25.87 18.46
C LEU A 437 15.42 -25.90 19.23
N LEU A 438 15.67 -24.92 20.12
CA LEU A 438 16.93 -24.84 20.88
C LEU A 438 17.24 -26.10 21.71
N PRO A 439 16.29 -26.70 22.46
CA PRO A 439 16.55 -27.93 23.19
C PRO A 439 16.99 -29.07 22.27
N ALA A 440 16.25 -29.32 21.18
CA ALA A 440 16.58 -30.38 20.22
C ALA A 440 17.95 -30.20 19.57
N LEU A 441 18.33 -28.95 19.25
CA LEU A 441 19.67 -28.64 18.74
C LEU A 441 20.76 -28.85 19.80
N ASN A 442 20.53 -28.41 21.03
CA ASN A 442 21.48 -28.57 22.13
C ASN A 442 21.70 -30.05 22.45
N ASP A 443 20.64 -30.86 22.49
CA ASP A 443 20.71 -32.30 22.72
C ASP A 443 21.47 -33.00 21.59
N ALA A 444 21.19 -32.64 20.32
CA ALA A 444 21.90 -33.18 19.17
C ALA A 444 23.40 -32.81 19.20
N ILE A 445 23.74 -31.57 19.56
CA ILE A 445 25.15 -31.13 19.68
C ILE A 445 25.84 -31.84 20.85
N ALA A 446 25.17 -32.01 21.99
CA ALA A 446 25.70 -32.71 23.15
C ALA A 446 25.91 -34.21 22.92
N SER A 447 25.17 -34.82 21.98
CA SER A 447 25.28 -36.24 21.64
C SER A 447 26.53 -36.63 20.83
N TYR A 448 27.31 -35.65 20.37
CA TYR A 448 28.52 -35.93 19.60
C TYR A 448 29.67 -36.38 20.51
N GLU A 449 30.21 -37.57 20.24
CA GLU A 449 31.38 -38.12 20.92
C GLU A 449 32.55 -38.23 19.94
N PRO A 450 33.68 -37.52 20.17
CA PRO A 450 34.85 -37.63 19.32
C PRO A 450 35.44 -39.05 19.35
N PRO A 451 35.98 -39.57 18.23
CA PRO A 451 36.66 -40.86 18.24
C PRO A 451 37.85 -40.83 19.20
N SER A 452 38.05 -41.93 19.94
CA SER A 452 39.19 -42.09 20.84
C SER A 452 40.50 -41.78 20.10
N PRO A 453 41.42 -41.01 20.71
CA PRO A 453 42.68 -40.67 20.05
C PRO A 453 43.45 -41.95 19.69
N PRO A 454 44.10 -41.99 18.51
CA PRO A 454 44.92 -43.14 18.13
C PRO A 454 46.00 -43.39 19.20
N PRO A 455 46.41 -44.66 19.41
CA PRO A 455 47.44 -44.99 20.39
C PRO A 455 48.75 -44.26 20.06
N SER A 456 49.44 -43.79 21.10
CA SER A 456 50.73 -43.12 20.95
C SER A 456 51.80 -44.18 20.63
N VAL A 457 52.33 -44.15 19.40
CA VAL A 457 53.39 -45.06 18.95
C VAL A 457 54.71 -44.30 18.87
N VAL A 458 55.75 -44.82 19.53
CA VAL A 458 57.14 -44.39 19.37
C VAL A 458 57.89 -45.45 18.60
N THR A 459 58.40 -45.09 17.43
CA THR A 459 59.21 -45.99 16.60
C THR A 459 60.68 -45.74 16.88
N LEU A 460 61.40 -46.77 17.29
CA LEU A 460 62.84 -46.74 17.53
C LEU A 460 63.56 -47.52 16.44
N ASP A 461 64.57 -46.92 15.84
CA ASP A 461 65.38 -47.57 14.80
C ASP A 461 66.27 -48.66 15.42
N SER A 462 66.11 -49.91 14.97
CA SER A 462 66.88 -51.05 15.50
C SER A 462 68.36 -50.95 15.14
N MET A 463 68.75 -50.18 14.11
CA MET A 463 70.16 -49.99 13.73
C MET A 463 70.94 -49.15 14.74
N SER A 464 70.26 -48.21 15.39
CA SER A 464 70.82 -47.41 16.50
C SER A 464 70.86 -48.21 17.81
N LEU A 465 70.06 -49.26 17.93
CA LEU A 465 69.92 -50.03 19.18
C LEU A 465 70.76 -51.31 19.18
N PHE A 466 70.90 -52.01 18.05
CA PHE A 466 71.46 -53.37 17.99
C PHE A 466 72.46 -53.54 16.84
N ASP A 467 73.42 -54.44 17.02
CA ASP A 467 74.27 -54.91 15.92
C ASP A 467 73.54 -55.90 15.01
N SER A 468 74.05 -56.07 13.79
CA SER A 468 73.48 -57.02 12.82
C SER A 468 73.43 -58.44 13.39
N GLY A 469 72.28 -59.10 13.27
CA GLY A 469 72.05 -60.46 13.80
C GLY A 469 72.05 -60.61 15.32
N LYS A 470 72.24 -59.51 16.08
CA LYS A 470 72.28 -59.53 17.56
C LYS A 470 71.04 -58.88 18.17
N ALA A 471 70.74 -59.30 19.40
CA ALA A 471 69.70 -58.75 20.26
C ALA A 471 70.27 -58.04 21.51
N ALA A 472 71.59 -57.83 21.58
CA ALA A 472 72.23 -57.07 22.66
C ALA A 472 72.25 -55.58 22.32
N LEU A 473 71.78 -54.73 23.25
CA LEU A 473 71.75 -53.28 23.08
C LEU A 473 73.17 -52.70 23.04
N LYS A 474 73.40 -51.74 22.13
CA LYS A 474 74.66 -50.99 22.04
C LYS A 474 74.79 -50.01 23.22
N PRO A 475 76.01 -49.68 23.68
CA PRO A 475 76.21 -48.65 24.71
C PRO A 475 75.58 -47.30 24.34
N ASP A 476 75.68 -46.90 23.06
CA ASP A 476 75.16 -45.63 22.54
C ASP A 476 73.61 -45.59 22.40
N SER A 477 72.93 -46.74 22.54
CA SER A 477 71.47 -46.85 22.45
C SER A 477 70.72 -46.12 23.57
N THR A 478 71.42 -45.85 24.68
CA THR A 478 70.92 -45.18 25.88
C THR A 478 70.17 -43.88 25.56
N ARG A 479 70.65 -43.06 24.62
CA ARG A 479 69.99 -41.78 24.29
C ARG A 479 68.60 -41.97 23.66
N ALA A 480 68.46 -42.94 22.76
CA ALA A 480 67.17 -43.26 22.14
C ALA A 480 66.21 -43.91 23.15
N MET A 481 66.75 -44.71 24.07
CA MET A 481 65.97 -45.35 25.13
C MET A 481 65.47 -44.37 26.20
N VAL A 482 66.24 -43.32 26.52
CA VAL A 482 65.81 -42.24 27.44
C VAL A 482 64.59 -41.51 26.91
N GLY A 483 64.55 -41.18 25.61
CA GLY A 483 63.37 -40.54 25.01
C GLY A 483 62.12 -41.42 25.05
N ALA A 484 62.27 -42.73 24.83
CA ALA A 484 61.17 -43.68 25.00
C ALA A 484 60.71 -43.78 26.46
N LEU A 485 61.66 -43.75 27.40
CA LEU A 485 61.38 -43.81 28.83
C LEU A 485 60.63 -42.58 29.34
N GLU A 486 61.01 -41.38 28.92
CA GLU A 486 60.29 -40.13 29.26
C GLU A 486 58.83 -40.19 28.79
N LEU A 487 58.60 -40.68 27.57
CA LEU A 487 57.26 -40.83 27.02
C LEU A 487 56.42 -41.87 27.78
N ILE A 488 57.03 -42.98 28.21
CA ILE A 488 56.36 -43.98 29.06
C ILE A 488 56.02 -43.39 30.43
N LYS A 489 56.95 -42.67 31.06
CA LYS A 489 56.73 -42.01 32.37
C LYS A 489 55.65 -40.93 32.31
N ALA A 490 55.52 -40.24 31.18
CA ALA A 490 54.44 -39.27 30.94
C ALA A 490 53.04 -39.92 30.87
N HIS A 491 52.94 -41.25 30.73
CA HIS A 491 51.68 -41.98 30.58
C HIS A 491 51.56 -43.17 31.56
N PRO A 492 51.50 -42.93 32.88
CA PRO A 492 51.58 -43.99 33.90
C PRO A 492 50.44 -45.02 33.85
N GLY A 493 49.28 -44.69 33.28
CA GLY A 493 48.09 -45.56 33.20
C GLY A 493 47.95 -46.40 31.92
N LYS A 494 48.97 -46.47 31.06
CA LYS A 494 48.93 -47.25 29.80
C LYS A 494 49.79 -48.52 29.89
N ARG A 495 49.42 -49.59 29.19
CA ARG A 495 50.29 -50.76 28.99
C ARG A 495 51.24 -50.52 27.82
N ILE A 496 52.40 -51.16 27.87
CA ILE A 496 53.50 -50.90 26.93
C ILE A 496 53.66 -52.15 26.05
N LEU A 497 53.37 -52.03 24.76
CA LEU A 497 53.64 -53.07 23.78
C LEU A 497 54.97 -52.77 23.09
N VAL A 498 55.94 -53.68 23.22
CA VAL A 498 57.22 -53.61 22.51
C VAL A 498 57.19 -54.60 21.36
N ALA A 499 57.13 -54.09 20.14
CA ALA A 499 57.03 -54.86 18.91
C ALA A 499 58.36 -54.84 18.13
N GLY A 500 58.97 -56.00 17.92
CA GLY A 500 60.19 -56.13 17.13
C GLY A 500 59.91 -56.46 15.67
N HIS A 501 60.70 -55.85 14.76
CA HIS A 501 60.65 -56.09 13.33
C HIS A 501 62.06 -56.33 12.75
N THR A 502 62.15 -57.17 11.72
CA THR A 502 63.37 -57.40 10.94
C THR A 502 63.16 -57.04 9.48
N ASP A 503 64.25 -56.99 8.71
CA ASP A 503 64.17 -57.04 7.26
C ASP A 503 63.92 -58.48 6.78
N ALA A 504 63.66 -58.64 5.48
CA ALA A 504 63.41 -59.94 4.85
C ALA A 504 64.68 -60.77 4.59
N VAL A 505 65.84 -60.37 5.12
CA VAL A 505 67.11 -61.07 4.89
C VAL A 505 67.30 -62.16 5.94
N GLY A 506 67.17 -63.42 5.54
CA GLY A 506 67.38 -64.57 6.43
C GLY A 506 66.25 -65.59 6.35
N LYS A 507 66.24 -66.54 7.30
CA LYS A 507 65.14 -67.50 7.43
C LYS A 507 64.00 -66.88 8.26
N PRO A 508 62.73 -66.98 7.83
CA PRO A 508 61.59 -66.40 8.56
C PRO A 508 61.54 -66.77 10.05
N ASP A 509 61.78 -68.05 10.40
CA ASP A 509 61.77 -68.51 11.80
C ASP A 509 62.87 -67.84 12.65
N ARG A 510 64.04 -67.59 12.06
CA ARG A 510 65.16 -66.90 12.74
C ARG A 510 64.86 -65.42 12.89
N ASN A 511 64.24 -64.81 11.90
CA ASN A 511 63.81 -63.41 11.92
C ASN A 511 62.73 -63.17 12.96
N LEU A 512 61.76 -64.08 13.07
CA LEU A 512 60.75 -64.05 14.11
C LEU A 512 61.41 -64.13 15.50
N LYS A 513 62.28 -65.12 15.72
CA LYS A 513 63.00 -65.24 16.99
C LYS A 513 63.84 -64.00 17.31
N LEU A 514 64.60 -63.48 16.34
CA LEU A 514 65.42 -62.28 16.51
C LEU A 514 64.58 -61.05 16.85
N SER A 515 63.40 -60.91 16.26
CA SER A 515 62.48 -59.82 16.56
C SER A 515 61.93 -59.88 17.98
N VAL A 516 61.60 -61.08 18.49
CA VAL A 516 61.19 -61.31 19.88
C VAL A 516 62.34 -61.01 20.84
N ASP A 517 63.53 -61.55 20.57
CA ASP A 517 64.70 -61.39 21.43
C ASP A 517 65.12 -59.90 21.53
N ARG A 518 65.03 -59.14 20.44
CA ARG A 518 65.27 -57.68 20.44
C ARG A 518 64.24 -56.90 21.24
N ALA A 519 62.95 -57.22 21.08
CA ALA A 519 61.89 -56.58 21.83
C ALA A 519 61.99 -56.92 23.34
N ALA A 520 62.45 -58.12 23.69
CA ALA A 520 62.77 -58.49 25.07
C ALA A 520 63.93 -57.66 25.65
N ALA A 521 65.01 -57.48 24.89
CA ALA A 521 66.13 -56.65 25.34
C ALA A 521 65.73 -55.19 25.58
N VAL A 522 64.87 -54.62 24.73
CA VAL A 522 64.32 -53.26 24.97
C VAL A 522 63.42 -53.23 26.21
N ARG A 523 62.55 -54.22 26.41
CA ARG A 523 61.73 -54.33 27.64
C ARG A 523 62.62 -54.38 28.88
N ASP A 524 63.61 -55.26 28.91
CA ASP A 524 64.44 -55.51 30.09
C ASP A 524 65.22 -54.25 30.47
N TRP A 525 65.81 -53.57 29.48
CA TRP A 525 66.45 -52.28 29.71
C TRP A 525 65.47 -51.24 30.28
N LEU A 526 64.24 -51.17 29.76
CA LEU A 526 63.23 -50.24 30.25
C LEU A 526 62.79 -50.58 31.68
N VAL A 527 62.64 -51.86 32.03
CA VAL A 527 62.32 -52.30 33.39
C VAL A 527 63.43 -51.88 34.35
N ASP A 528 64.68 -52.17 34.02
CA ASP A 528 65.84 -51.89 34.86
C ASP A 528 66.07 -50.38 35.05
N ALA A 529 65.93 -49.59 33.99
CA ALA A 529 66.16 -48.14 34.03
C ALA A 529 65.02 -47.33 34.67
N SER A 530 63.81 -47.91 34.79
CA SER A 530 62.61 -47.18 35.21
C SER A 530 61.95 -47.68 36.48
N GLY A 531 62.20 -48.92 36.87
CA GLY A 531 61.49 -49.60 37.96
C GLY A 531 60.03 -49.95 37.62
N ILE A 532 59.60 -49.88 36.36
CA ILE A 532 58.25 -50.25 35.94
C ILE A 532 58.10 -51.78 36.03
N ALA A 533 57.03 -52.25 36.67
CA ALA A 533 56.76 -53.67 36.82
C ALA A 533 56.73 -54.39 35.44
N PRO A 534 57.40 -55.56 35.29
CA PRO A 534 57.41 -56.32 34.03
C PRO A 534 56.01 -56.68 33.51
N THR A 535 55.04 -56.81 34.41
CA THR A 535 53.62 -57.09 34.10
C THR A 535 52.94 -56.00 33.28
N ARG A 536 53.51 -54.78 33.20
CA ARG A 536 53.01 -53.70 32.33
C ARG A 536 53.50 -53.78 30.88
N PHE A 537 54.46 -54.66 30.59
CA PHE A 537 55.03 -54.82 29.27
C PHE A 537 54.51 -56.08 28.57
N ALA A 538 54.12 -55.94 27.32
CA ALA A 538 53.89 -57.05 26.40
C ALA A 538 54.95 -57.00 25.31
N ILE A 539 55.47 -58.15 24.91
CA ILE A 539 56.43 -58.27 23.81
C ILE A 539 55.76 -58.99 22.65
N GLN A 540 55.97 -58.50 21.44
CA GLN A 540 55.56 -59.18 20.22
C GLN A 540 56.71 -59.15 19.20
N GLY A 541 57.02 -60.30 18.62
CA GLY A 541 57.86 -60.37 17.43
C GLY A 541 57.01 -60.49 16.18
N TYR A 542 57.28 -59.68 15.17
CA TYR A 542 56.64 -59.78 13.86
C TYR A 542 57.57 -60.32 12.77
N GLY A 543 58.87 -60.51 13.06
CA GLY A 543 59.85 -60.86 12.04
C GLY A 543 59.81 -59.88 10.86
N ASP A 544 59.81 -60.41 9.65
CA ASP A 544 59.74 -59.69 8.37
C ASP A 544 58.31 -59.52 7.81
N THR A 545 57.30 -59.98 8.54
CA THR A 545 55.90 -60.05 8.07
C THR A 545 55.19 -58.69 7.98
N ARG A 546 55.77 -57.63 8.56
CA ARG A 546 55.22 -56.25 8.58
C ARG A 546 56.27 -55.21 8.14
N PRO A 547 56.67 -55.17 6.86
CA PRO A 547 57.59 -54.17 6.35
C PRO A 547 56.92 -52.79 6.23
N VAL A 548 57.66 -51.74 6.54
CA VAL A 548 57.23 -50.33 6.39
C VAL A 548 57.89 -49.64 5.18
N ALA A 549 58.90 -50.28 4.60
CA ALA A 549 59.60 -49.84 3.41
C ALA A 549 59.99 -51.04 2.54
N ASP A 550 60.38 -50.78 1.30
CA ASP A 550 60.75 -51.84 0.36
C ASP A 550 62.05 -52.55 0.78
N ASN A 551 61.99 -53.87 0.96
CA ASN A 551 63.14 -54.71 1.33
C ASN A 551 64.18 -54.85 0.19
N ALA A 552 63.85 -54.46 -1.04
CA ALA A 552 64.81 -54.48 -2.15
C ALA A 552 65.95 -53.47 -1.97
N THR A 553 65.68 -52.33 -1.32
CA THR A 553 66.67 -51.26 -1.10
C THR A 553 67.37 -51.38 0.25
N GLN A 554 68.65 -50.97 0.33
CA GLN A 554 69.39 -50.98 1.60
C GLN A 554 68.74 -50.05 2.64
N GLU A 555 68.25 -48.90 2.19
CA GLU A 555 67.57 -47.90 3.02
C GLU A 555 66.21 -48.43 3.51
N GLY A 556 65.45 -49.13 2.68
CA GLY A 556 64.19 -49.74 3.09
C GLY A 556 64.39 -50.91 4.06
N ARG A 557 65.42 -51.74 3.88
CA ARG A 557 65.83 -52.74 4.87
C ARG A 557 66.21 -52.11 6.21
N ALA A 558 66.94 -50.99 6.21
CA ALA A 558 67.27 -50.27 7.43
C ALA A 558 66.02 -49.81 8.18
N ARG A 559 65.04 -49.24 7.47
CA ARG A 559 63.74 -48.82 8.07
C ARG A 559 62.90 -49.99 8.58
N ASN A 560 63.01 -51.17 7.97
CA ASN A 560 62.27 -52.37 8.40
C ASN A 560 62.85 -53.00 9.68
N ARG A 561 64.16 -52.82 9.93
CA ARG A 561 64.78 -53.18 11.21
C ARG A 561 64.44 -52.12 12.26
N ARG A 562 63.37 -52.33 13.01
CA ARG A 562 62.89 -51.38 14.03
C ARG A 562 62.26 -52.07 15.22
N VAL A 563 62.20 -51.35 16.34
CA VAL A 563 61.41 -51.72 17.50
C VAL A 563 60.38 -50.61 17.73
N GLU A 564 59.11 -50.97 17.73
CA GLU A 564 58.02 -50.03 18.02
C GLU A 564 57.59 -50.20 19.47
N ILE A 565 57.48 -49.08 20.18
CA ILE A 565 56.89 -49.02 21.51
C ILE A 565 55.53 -48.35 21.36
N THR A 566 54.46 -49.12 21.57
CA THR A 566 53.09 -48.61 21.52
C THR A 566 52.53 -48.51 22.93
N LEU A 567 52.04 -47.33 23.29
CA LEU A 567 51.29 -47.15 24.53
C LEU A 567 49.81 -47.45 24.27
N VAL A 568 49.36 -48.58 24.79
CA VAL A 568 47.96 -49.04 24.65
C VAL A 568 47.19 -48.61 25.91
N PRO A 569 46.01 -47.98 25.77
CA PRO A 569 45.12 -47.75 26.91
C PRO A 569 44.84 -49.06 27.63
N ASP A 570 44.89 -49.06 28.97
CA ASP A 570 44.45 -50.20 29.76
C ASP A 570 42.92 -50.27 29.66
N ALA A 571 42.40 -51.01 28.68
CA ALA A 571 40.97 -51.11 28.47
C ALA A 571 40.36 -51.95 29.62
N PRO A 572 39.38 -51.44 30.39
CA PRO A 572 38.53 -52.32 31.18
C PRO A 572 37.80 -53.27 30.22
N ALA A 573 37.63 -54.52 30.64
CA ALA A 573 36.84 -55.51 29.91
C ALA A 573 35.51 -54.90 29.47
N GLN A 574 35.18 -55.11 28.19
CA GLN A 574 33.96 -54.69 27.52
C GLN A 574 32.75 -54.71 28.48
N ALA A 575 32.11 -53.54 28.63
CA ALA A 575 30.74 -53.49 29.11
C ALA A 575 29.89 -54.30 28.13
N SER A 576 29.56 -55.53 28.50
CA SER A 576 28.60 -56.37 27.82
C SER A 576 27.30 -55.59 27.68
N SER A 577 26.93 -55.29 26.44
CA SER A 577 25.61 -54.82 26.05
C SER A 577 24.56 -55.77 26.62
N GLY A 578 23.80 -55.28 27.60
CA GLY A 578 22.65 -56.00 28.15
C GLY A 578 21.57 -56.15 27.08
N ILE A 579 21.41 -57.37 26.59
CA ILE A 579 20.17 -57.84 25.97
C ILE A 579 19.29 -58.30 27.14
N PRO A 580 18.14 -57.66 27.42
CA PRO A 580 17.19 -58.25 28.36
C PRO A 580 16.41 -59.35 27.63
N ALA A 581 16.63 -60.59 28.06
CA ALA A 581 15.73 -61.70 27.78
C ALA A 581 14.72 -61.82 28.93
N ARG A 582 13.51 -61.29 28.74
CA ARG A 582 12.23 -61.99 28.87
C ARG A 582 11.05 -61.05 28.68
#